data_AF-A0AAW0ZEF0-F1
#
_entry.id   AF-A0AAW0ZEF0-F1
#
_cell.length_a   1.000
_cell.length_b   1.000
_cell.length_c   1.000
_cell.angle_alpha   90.00
_cell.angle_beta   90.00
_cell.angle_gamma   90.00
#
_symmetry.space_group_name_H-M   'P 1'
#
loop_
_entity.id
_entity.type
_entity.pdbx_description
1 polymer ?
#
loop_
_entity_poly.entity_id
_entity_poly.type
_entity_poly.pdbx_seq_one_letter_code
_entity_poly.pdbx_strand_id
1 'polypeptide(L)'
;MQAPSHIIFFFIFVLKEQLAEEMWEQDLSMDMQIGASTEGYDQIALRYGAEKMVVDLQTSENFSGVIYTQGSFYSRQSTCFLDPDQGGSFTMSISFNQCDTENVDKRYRNTLILQHDDDLITPGDAAFILECNFSNSRDQTISVEMSETEKIKVRSSISLVDADPGRDKTKRFKYVVSDTNKVVFVPSSVAKMKDEL
;
A
#
# COMPACT_ATOMS: atom_id res chain seq x y z
N MET A 1 -24.64 90.74 -4.29
CA MET A 1 -26.05 90.42 -3.99
C MET A 1 -26.35 89.17 -4.81
N GLN A 2 -26.77 88.00 -4.32
CA GLN A 2 -27.57 87.66 -3.14
C GLN A 2 -27.39 86.13 -2.90
N ALA A 3 -27.20 85.71 -1.64
CA ALA A 3 -27.37 84.33 -1.15
C ALA A 3 -28.87 84.11 -0.79
N PRO A 4 -29.41 82.94 -0.33
CA PRO A 4 -28.74 81.87 0.46
C PRO A 4 -29.30 80.41 0.38
N SER A 5 -28.71 79.54 1.23
CA SER A 5 -29.33 78.41 1.98
C SER A 5 -29.68 77.10 1.22
N HIS A 6 -29.42 75.86 1.69
CA HIS A 6 -29.16 75.30 3.03
C HIS A 6 -28.66 73.82 2.94
N ILE A 7 -27.85 73.38 3.93
CA ILE A 7 -27.85 72.04 4.62
C ILE A 7 -27.13 70.85 3.91
N ILE A 8 -25.88 70.50 4.29
CA ILE A 8 -25.40 69.51 5.31
C ILE A 8 -25.63 68.03 4.92
N PHE A 9 -24.54 67.24 4.73
CA PHE A 9 -24.12 66.17 5.66
C PHE A 9 -22.74 65.57 5.31
N PHE A 10 -21.97 65.28 6.36
CA PHE A 10 -20.68 64.61 6.46
C PHE A 10 -20.56 63.28 5.69
N PHE A 11 -19.38 62.92 5.20
CA PHE A 11 -18.57 61.82 5.79
C PHE A 11 -17.20 61.69 5.09
N ILE A 12 -16.14 61.79 5.90
CA ILE A 12 -14.78 61.35 5.56
C ILE A 12 -14.82 59.82 5.49
N PHE A 13 -14.45 59.23 4.35
CA PHE A 13 -13.93 57.87 4.31
C PHE A 13 -12.67 57.84 3.44
N VAL A 14 -11.55 57.69 4.13
CA VAL A 14 -10.25 57.34 3.57
C VAL A 14 -10.41 55.95 2.96
N LEU A 15 -10.53 55.86 1.64
CA LEU A 15 -10.43 54.58 0.94
C LEU A 15 -8.95 54.22 0.81
N LYS A 16 -8.40 53.64 1.89
CA LYS A 16 -7.33 52.66 1.77
C LYS A 16 -8.02 51.33 1.56
N GLU A 17 -8.05 50.81 0.35
CA GLU A 17 -8.07 49.36 0.19
C GLU A 17 -6.94 48.97 -0.73
N GLN A 18 -6.04 48.24 -0.07
CA GLN A 18 -4.83 47.65 -0.57
C GLN A 18 -5.19 46.58 -1.60
N LEU A 19 -4.31 46.44 -2.59
CA LEU A 19 -4.17 45.26 -3.43
C LEU A 19 -4.38 43.99 -2.61
N ALA A 20 -5.52 43.32 -2.83
CA ALA A 20 -5.64 41.91 -2.54
C ALA A 20 -4.85 41.18 -3.64
N GLU A 21 -3.58 40.94 -3.36
CA GLU A 21 -2.79 39.94 -4.06
C GLU A 21 -3.47 38.58 -3.76
N GLU A 22 -4.11 37.98 -4.79
CA GLU A 22 -4.67 36.64 -4.70
C GLU A 22 -3.53 35.65 -4.43
N MET A 23 -3.28 35.44 -3.15
CA MET A 23 -2.43 34.40 -2.62
C MET A 23 -3.13 33.06 -2.86
N TRP A 24 -2.72 32.36 -3.91
CA TRP A 24 -3.20 31.02 -4.22
C TRP A 24 -2.66 30.02 -3.19
N GLU A 25 -3.28 29.97 -2.01
CA GLU A 25 -3.16 28.80 -1.13
C GLU A 25 -4.17 27.75 -1.62
N GLN A 26 -3.73 26.84 -2.50
CA GLN A 26 -4.45 25.58 -2.67
C GLN A 26 -4.20 24.72 -1.44
N ASP A 27 -5.25 24.51 -0.64
CA ASP A 27 -5.25 23.54 0.44
C ASP A 27 -5.19 22.11 -0.12
N LEU A 28 -3.97 21.59 -0.30
CA LEU A 28 -3.74 20.22 -0.76
C LEU A 28 -4.04 19.16 0.33
N SER A 29 -4.39 19.57 1.56
CA SER A 29 -4.64 18.64 2.66
C SER A 29 -5.90 17.80 2.46
N MET A 30 -6.87 18.29 1.68
CA MET A 30 -8.12 17.60 1.40
C MET A 30 -8.01 16.58 0.27
N ASP A 31 -7.10 16.79 -0.69
CA ASP A 31 -6.95 15.95 -1.89
C ASP A 31 -5.84 14.87 -1.75
N MET A 32 -4.89 15.04 -0.84
CA MET A 32 -3.81 14.09 -0.60
C MET A 32 -4.16 13.08 0.51
N GLN A 33 -5.01 12.11 0.21
CA GLN A 33 -5.21 10.96 1.11
C GLN A 33 -4.05 9.96 0.97
N ILE A 34 -2.99 10.16 1.76
CA ILE A 34 -1.97 9.13 2.00
C ILE A 34 -2.62 8.07 2.89
N GLY A 35 -3.15 7.03 2.25
CA GLY A 35 -3.77 5.88 2.86
C GLY A 35 -3.52 4.65 1.99
N ALA A 36 -3.93 3.47 2.43
CA ALA A 36 -3.70 2.26 1.63
C ALA A 36 -4.40 2.33 0.26
N SER A 37 -3.59 2.36 -0.79
CA SER A 37 -4.06 2.42 -2.16
C SER A 37 -4.68 1.10 -2.60
N THR A 38 -5.79 1.18 -3.32
CA THR A 38 -6.37 0.05 -4.09
C THR A 38 -6.24 0.25 -5.60
N GLU A 39 -5.41 1.22 -6.00
CA GLU A 39 -5.22 1.66 -7.39
C GLU A 39 -3.85 1.22 -7.90
N GLY A 40 -3.68 1.16 -9.22
CA GLY A 40 -2.42 0.76 -9.87
C GLY A 40 -2.21 -0.75 -9.98
N TYR A 41 -3.05 -1.58 -9.36
CA TYR A 41 -2.95 -3.04 -9.46
C TYR A 41 -4.28 -3.78 -9.56
N ASP A 42 -4.30 -4.83 -10.37
CA ASP A 42 -5.48 -5.66 -10.64
C ASP A 42 -5.55 -6.86 -9.70
N GLN A 43 -4.39 -7.47 -9.42
CA GLN A 43 -4.32 -8.72 -8.68
C GLN A 43 -2.99 -8.92 -7.98
N ILE A 44 -3.05 -9.47 -6.76
CA ILE A 44 -1.89 -10.03 -6.07
C ILE A 44 -2.20 -11.46 -5.68
N ALA A 45 -1.44 -12.41 -6.23
CA ALA A 45 -1.52 -13.80 -5.86
C ALA A 45 -0.30 -14.19 -5.05
N LEU A 46 -0.53 -14.91 -3.96
CA LEU A 46 0.50 -15.39 -3.07
C LEU A 46 0.42 -16.92 -3.03
N ARG A 47 1.56 -17.55 -3.30
CA ARG A 47 1.75 -19.00 -3.26
C ARG A 47 2.91 -19.31 -2.34
N TYR A 48 2.75 -20.33 -1.51
CA TYR A 48 3.81 -20.78 -0.62
C TYR A 48 4.41 -22.09 -1.10
N GLY A 49 5.74 -22.06 -1.23
CA GLY A 49 6.56 -23.25 -1.44
C GLY A 49 7.16 -23.75 -0.14
N ALA A 50 8.11 -24.68 -0.25
CA ALA A 50 8.75 -25.30 0.92
C ALA A 50 9.53 -24.29 1.78
N GLU A 51 10.27 -23.37 1.16
CA GLU A 51 11.21 -22.45 1.84
C GLU A 51 11.08 -20.99 1.37
N LYS A 52 9.99 -20.67 0.66
CA LYS A 52 9.80 -19.36 0.04
C LYS A 52 8.33 -18.99 -0.16
N MET A 53 8.07 -17.70 -0.18
CA MET A 53 6.85 -17.08 -0.71
C MET A 53 7.08 -16.75 -2.19
N VAL A 54 6.09 -17.03 -3.03
CA VAL A 54 6.06 -16.62 -4.43
C VAL A 54 4.88 -15.68 -4.60
N VAL A 55 5.17 -14.44 -4.95
CA VAL A 55 4.17 -13.40 -5.21
C VAL A 55 4.09 -13.18 -6.71
N ASP A 56 2.89 -13.27 -7.25
CA ASP A 56 2.57 -12.88 -8.62
C ASP A 56 1.70 -11.61 -8.55
N LEU A 57 2.22 -10.49 -9.06
CA LEU A 57 1.56 -9.19 -9.10
C LEU A 57 1.13 -8.88 -10.54
N GLN A 58 -0.09 -8.39 -10.71
CA GLN A 58 -0.59 -7.83 -11.98
C GLN A 58 -0.99 -6.38 -11.75
N THR A 59 -0.44 -5.48 -12.56
CA THR A 59 -0.73 -4.05 -12.52
C THR A 59 -1.79 -3.69 -13.56
N SER A 60 -2.63 -2.69 -13.24
CA SER A 60 -3.73 -2.27 -14.14
C SER A 60 -3.20 -1.58 -15.40
N GLU A 61 -2.04 -0.94 -15.28
CA GLU A 61 -1.34 -0.24 -16.35
C GLU A 61 0.12 -0.66 -16.38
N ASN A 62 0.85 -0.12 -17.36
CA ASN A 62 2.28 -0.30 -17.47
C ASN A 62 2.97 0.37 -16.28
N PHE A 63 3.50 -0.44 -15.37
CA PHE A 63 4.15 0.00 -14.14
C PHE A 63 5.66 0.13 -14.36
N SER A 64 6.23 1.24 -13.91
CA SER A 64 7.65 1.60 -14.06
C SER A 64 8.29 2.12 -12.76
N GLY A 65 7.72 1.76 -11.61
CA GLY A 65 8.31 2.07 -10.30
C GLY A 65 9.03 0.85 -9.72
N VAL A 66 9.13 0.77 -8.39
CA VAL A 66 9.84 -0.31 -7.70
C VAL A 66 8.92 -1.20 -6.88
N ILE A 67 9.30 -2.48 -6.79
CA ILE A 67 8.61 -3.50 -5.98
C ILE A 67 9.62 -4.09 -5.02
N TYR A 68 9.36 -4.03 -3.71
CA TYR A 68 10.35 -4.49 -2.74
C TYR A 68 9.74 -5.00 -1.45
N THR A 69 10.52 -5.80 -0.71
CA THR A 69 10.16 -6.14 0.67
C THR A 69 10.58 -5.02 1.61
N GLN A 70 9.76 -4.74 2.61
CA GLN A 70 10.10 -3.75 3.63
C GLN A 70 11.48 -4.02 4.24
N GLY A 71 12.33 -2.99 4.30
CA GLY A 71 13.73 -3.09 4.74
C GLY A 71 14.73 -3.19 3.57
N SER A 72 14.29 -3.60 2.38
CA SER A 72 15.17 -3.87 1.24
C SER A 72 15.36 -2.70 0.27
N PHE A 73 14.65 -1.58 0.45
CA PHE A 73 14.69 -0.44 -0.47
C PHE A 73 16.11 0.08 -0.74
N TYR A 74 16.90 0.29 0.32
CA TYR A 74 18.26 0.82 0.19
C TYR A 74 19.28 -0.23 -0.25
N SER A 75 19.05 -1.50 0.09
CA SER A 75 19.99 -2.57 -0.27
C SER A 75 19.92 -2.91 -1.77
N ARG A 76 18.74 -2.71 -2.39
CA ARG A 76 18.43 -3.02 -3.79
C ARG A 76 18.89 -4.43 -4.20
N GLN A 77 18.93 -5.36 -3.25
CA GLN A 77 19.40 -6.71 -3.49
C GLN A 77 18.35 -7.54 -4.23
N SER A 78 18.81 -8.29 -5.23
CA SER A 78 17.95 -9.17 -6.01
C SER A 78 17.17 -10.15 -5.13
N THR A 79 15.98 -10.53 -5.60
CA THR A 79 14.90 -11.29 -4.93
C THR A 79 14.07 -10.51 -3.90
N CYS A 80 14.65 -9.54 -3.21
CA CYS A 80 13.94 -8.68 -2.26
C CYS A 80 13.58 -7.29 -2.84
N PHE A 81 14.09 -6.97 -4.02
CA PHE A 81 13.88 -5.72 -4.74
C PHE A 81 13.79 -6.01 -6.24
N LEU A 82 12.82 -5.40 -6.91
CA LEU A 82 12.61 -5.39 -8.35
C LEU A 82 12.46 -3.95 -8.81
N ASP A 83 13.16 -3.62 -9.89
CA ASP A 83 13.20 -2.31 -10.54
C ASP A 83 12.93 -2.53 -12.04
N PRO A 84 11.67 -2.85 -12.41
CA PRO A 84 11.32 -3.09 -13.80
C PRO A 84 11.31 -1.78 -14.59
N ASP A 85 11.99 -1.75 -15.75
CA ASP A 85 11.90 -0.61 -16.67
C ASP A 85 10.44 -0.29 -17.04
N GLN A 86 9.64 -1.33 -17.27
CA GLN A 86 8.20 -1.28 -17.49
C GLN A 86 7.58 -2.68 -17.46
N GLY A 87 6.31 -2.82 -17.09
CA GLY A 87 5.56 -4.06 -17.25
C GLY A 87 4.18 -4.08 -16.61
N GLY A 88 3.43 -5.16 -16.87
CA GLY A 88 2.09 -5.38 -16.30
C GLY A 88 2.00 -6.60 -15.36
N SER A 89 3.06 -7.41 -15.29
CA SER A 89 3.06 -8.67 -14.56
C SER A 89 4.44 -8.94 -14.00
N PHE A 90 4.51 -9.20 -12.70
CA PHE A 90 5.76 -9.37 -11.98
C PHE A 90 5.68 -10.59 -11.07
N THR A 91 6.79 -11.29 -10.91
CA THR A 91 6.91 -12.41 -9.97
C THR A 91 8.11 -12.19 -9.07
N MET A 92 7.87 -12.22 -7.75
CA MET A 92 8.91 -12.12 -6.73
C MET A 92 8.96 -13.41 -5.90
N SER A 93 10.16 -13.94 -5.68
CA SER A 93 10.39 -15.11 -4.84
C SER A 93 11.13 -14.70 -3.57
N ILE A 94 10.43 -14.66 -2.44
CA ILE A 94 10.94 -14.20 -1.14
C ILE A 94 11.31 -15.42 -0.30
N SER A 95 12.59 -15.64 -0.03
CA SER A 95 13.03 -16.74 0.84
C SER A 95 12.62 -16.48 2.30
N PHE A 96 12.23 -17.53 3.03
CA PHE A 96 11.90 -17.43 4.44
C PHE A 96 13.06 -17.00 5.34
N ASN A 97 14.30 -17.16 4.88
CA ASN A 97 15.50 -16.80 5.61
C ASN A 97 16.14 -15.48 5.12
N GLN A 98 15.45 -14.74 4.24
CA GLN A 98 15.95 -13.49 3.64
C GLN A 98 14.85 -12.42 3.61
N CYS A 99 15.19 -11.25 3.09
CA CYS A 99 14.26 -10.15 2.85
C CYS A 99 13.54 -9.65 4.11
N ASP A 100 14.18 -9.78 5.27
CA ASP A 100 13.62 -9.48 6.59
C ASP A 100 12.30 -10.20 6.88
N THR A 101 12.15 -11.44 6.37
CA THR A 101 10.99 -12.27 6.66
C THR A 101 10.95 -12.65 8.13
N GLU A 102 9.87 -12.27 8.80
CA GLU A 102 9.64 -12.61 10.20
C GLU A 102 9.12 -14.05 10.31
N ASN A 103 9.56 -14.77 11.34
CA ASN A 103 9.08 -16.11 11.65
C ASN A 103 8.76 -16.21 13.14
N VAL A 104 7.47 -16.39 13.47
CA VAL A 104 6.98 -16.60 14.84
C VAL A 104 6.08 -17.81 14.86
N ASP A 105 6.42 -18.85 15.62
CA ASP A 105 5.59 -20.06 15.77
C ASP A 105 5.14 -20.72 14.45
N LYS A 106 6.08 -20.86 13.49
CA LYS A 106 5.81 -21.38 12.14
C LYS A 106 4.84 -20.49 11.33
N ARG A 107 4.73 -19.21 11.70
CA ARG A 107 4.07 -18.17 10.91
C ARG A 107 5.12 -17.28 10.28
N TYR A 108 5.21 -17.33 8.95
CA TYR A 108 6.11 -16.48 8.17
C TYR A 108 5.36 -15.25 7.70
N ARG A 109 5.96 -14.07 7.89
CA ARG A 109 5.36 -12.78 7.53
C ARG A 109 6.37 -11.90 6.81
N ASN A 110 5.95 -11.27 5.72
CA ASN A 110 6.72 -10.26 5.02
C ASN A 110 5.79 -9.13 4.56
N THR A 111 6.34 -7.94 4.31
CA THR A 111 5.57 -6.80 3.79
C THR A 111 6.11 -6.45 2.42
N LEU A 112 5.28 -6.63 1.38
CA LEU A 112 5.59 -6.22 0.02
C LEU A 112 5.11 -4.79 -0.20
N ILE A 113 5.94 -3.98 -0.83
CA ILE A 113 5.67 -2.58 -1.15
C ILE A 113 5.73 -2.41 -2.66
N LEU A 114 4.74 -1.72 -3.21
CA LEU A 114 4.64 -1.29 -4.59
C LEU A 114 4.68 0.23 -4.59
N GLN A 115 5.77 0.82 -5.11
CA GLN A 115 6.03 2.25 -5.09
C GLN A 115 6.15 2.77 -6.51
N HIS A 116 5.38 3.79 -6.88
CA HIS A 116 5.32 4.30 -8.25
C HIS A 116 6.47 5.25 -8.60
N ASP A 117 7.04 5.91 -7.59
CA ASP A 117 8.19 6.81 -7.72
C ASP A 117 9.40 6.18 -7.02
N ASP A 118 10.60 6.33 -7.59
CA ASP A 118 11.80 5.64 -7.09
C ASP A 118 12.40 6.26 -5.84
N ASP A 119 11.97 7.47 -5.47
CA ASP A 119 12.58 8.27 -4.41
C ASP A 119 11.60 8.59 -3.28
N LEU A 120 10.30 8.73 -3.58
CA LEU A 120 9.29 9.18 -2.63
C LEU A 120 8.10 8.23 -2.55
N ILE A 121 7.57 8.07 -1.32
CA ILE A 121 6.26 7.45 -1.13
C ILE A 121 5.19 8.46 -1.53
N THR A 122 4.32 8.07 -2.45
CA THR A 122 3.27 8.90 -3.04
C THR A 122 1.89 8.30 -2.79
N PRO A 123 0.82 9.11 -2.80
CA PRO A 123 -0.54 8.59 -2.88
C PRO A 123 -0.67 7.69 -4.12
N GLY A 124 -1.15 6.47 -3.93
CA GLY A 124 -1.18 5.45 -4.98
C GLY A 124 -0.29 4.25 -4.66
N ASP A 125 0.74 4.44 -3.83
CA ASP A 125 1.58 3.34 -3.35
C ASP A 125 0.81 2.37 -2.45
N ALA A 126 1.19 1.10 -2.52
CA ALA A 126 0.47 0.03 -1.86
C ALA A 126 1.42 -0.87 -1.07
N ALA A 127 0.99 -1.27 0.13
CA ALA A 127 1.73 -2.21 0.95
C ALA A 127 0.86 -3.40 1.37
N PHE A 128 1.42 -4.60 1.28
CA PHE A 128 0.74 -5.85 1.53
C PHE A 128 1.48 -6.68 2.56
N ILE A 129 0.83 -6.96 3.67
CA ILE A 129 1.29 -7.99 4.60
C ILE A 129 0.95 -9.35 4.00
N LEU A 130 1.99 -10.12 3.69
CA LEU A 130 1.96 -11.49 3.23
C LEU A 130 2.16 -12.39 4.45
N GLU A 131 1.21 -13.28 4.75
CA GLU A 131 1.32 -14.17 5.91
C GLU A 131 1.00 -15.63 5.57
N CYS A 132 1.88 -16.51 6.03
CA CYS A 132 1.83 -17.94 5.86
C CYS A 132 1.85 -18.62 7.22
N ASN A 133 0.79 -19.34 7.56
CA ASN A 133 0.69 -20.01 8.85
C ASN A 133 0.71 -21.53 8.70
N PHE A 134 1.80 -22.14 9.16
CA PHE A 134 1.99 -23.59 9.24
C PHE A 134 1.70 -24.15 10.64
N SER A 135 1.23 -23.34 11.60
CA SER A 135 0.97 -23.77 12.99
C SER A 135 0.01 -24.96 13.09
N ASN A 136 -0.82 -25.17 12.07
CA ASN A 136 -1.80 -26.25 12.01
C ASN A 136 -1.33 -27.47 11.21
N SER A 137 -0.11 -27.45 10.65
CA SER A 137 0.47 -28.64 10.03
C SER A 137 0.99 -29.57 11.13
N ARG A 138 0.53 -30.83 11.12
CA ARG A 138 1.16 -31.88 11.92
C ARG A 138 2.62 -31.98 11.44
N ASP A 139 3.56 -32.22 12.37
CA ASP A 139 5.02 -32.20 12.18
C ASP A 139 5.55 -33.12 11.06
N GLN A 140 5.22 -32.82 9.80
CA GLN A 140 5.87 -33.36 8.63
C GLN A 140 6.93 -32.36 8.20
N THR A 141 8.18 -32.82 8.26
CA THR A 141 9.33 -32.20 7.64
C THR A 141 8.95 -31.82 6.21
N ILE A 142 9.07 -30.53 5.88
CA ILE A 142 8.69 -29.99 4.57
C ILE A 142 9.70 -30.52 3.54
N SER A 143 9.47 -31.71 2.99
CA SER A 143 10.29 -32.30 1.94
C SER A 143 9.76 -31.93 0.56
N VAL A 144 10.69 -31.68 -0.36
CA VAL A 144 10.54 -31.04 -1.69
C VAL A 144 9.64 -31.80 -2.69
N GLU A 145 9.12 -32.97 -2.34
CA GLU A 145 8.22 -33.77 -3.19
C GLU A 145 6.79 -33.83 -2.61
N MET A 146 6.16 -32.67 -2.48
CA MET A 146 4.74 -32.64 -2.13
C MET A 146 3.88 -32.97 -3.36
N SER A 147 3.50 -34.23 -3.47
CA SER A 147 2.39 -34.65 -4.33
C SER A 147 1.09 -34.00 -3.85
N GLU A 148 0.19 -33.62 -4.76
CA GLU A 148 -1.09 -32.93 -4.51
C GLU A 148 -2.04 -33.59 -3.48
N THR A 149 -1.66 -34.77 -2.97
CA THR A 149 -2.50 -35.66 -2.17
C THR A 149 -2.30 -35.54 -0.65
N GLU A 150 -1.19 -34.96 -0.16
CA GLU A 150 -1.01 -34.65 1.26
C GLU A 150 -1.25 -33.17 1.50
N LYS A 151 -2.51 -32.81 1.79
CA LYS A 151 -2.93 -31.43 2.09
C LYS A 151 -2.24 -30.95 3.38
N ILE A 152 -1.04 -30.37 3.27
CA ILE A 152 -0.49 -29.58 4.35
C ILE A 152 -1.51 -28.49 4.64
N LYS A 153 -2.01 -28.48 5.89
CA LYS A 153 -2.97 -27.49 6.36
C LYS A 153 -2.24 -26.16 6.58
N VAL A 154 -1.93 -25.49 5.48
CA VAL A 154 -1.34 -24.15 5.46
C VAL A 154 -2.48 -23.15 5.34
N ARG A 155 -2.44 -22.09 6.14
CA ARG A 155 -3.32 -20.94 5.97
C ARG A 155 -2.52 -19.79 5.37
N SER A 156 -2.99 -19.25 4.26
CA SER A 156 -2.41 -18.13 3.55
C SER A 156 -3.27 -16.88 3.70
N SER A 157 -2.65 -15.70 3.78
CA SER A 157 -3.39 -14.44 3.76
C SER A 157 -2.59 -13.29 3.16
N ILE A 158 -3.32 -12.33 2.60
CA ILE A 158 -2.82 -11.02 2.14
C ILE A 158 -3.65 -9.96 2.85
N SER A 159 -3.00 -8.98 3.46
CA SER A 159 -3.67 -7.81 4.04
C SER A 159 -3.10 -6.52 3.45
N LEU A 160 -3.98 -5.66 2.93
CA LEU A 160 -3.63 -4.32 2.48
C LEU A 160 -3.49 -3.38 3.68
N VAL A 161 -2.35 -2.70 3.76
CA VAL A 161 -1.98 -1.71 4.78
C VAL A 161 -1.47 -0.43 4.12
N ASP A 162 -1.26 0.61 4.93
CA ASP A 162 -0.67 1.86 4.49
C ASP A 162 0.80 1.63 4.07
N ALA A 163 1.23 2.28 2.99
CA ALA A 163 2.59 2.19 2.48
C ALA A 163 3.58 3.03 3.31
N ASP A 164 3.09 4.05 4.03
CA ASP A 164 3.93 4.87 4.89
C ASP A 164 4.47 4.04 6.08
N PRO A 165 5.80 3.89 6.22
CA PRO A 165 6.38 3.11 7.31
C PRO A 165 6.10 3.68 8.70
N GLY A 166 5.75 4.97 8.82
CA GLY A 166 5.39 5.64 10.07
C GLY A 166 3.95 5.38 10.53
N ARG A 167 3.10 4.77 9.69
CA ARG A 167 1.70 4.46 10.02
C ARG A 167 1.56 3.14 10.75
N ASP A 168 0.43 3.01 11.45
CA ASP A 168 0.10 1.80 12.20
C ASP A 168 -0.33 0.66 11.27
N LYS A 169 0.54 -0.36 11.16
CA LYS A 169 0.34 -1.56 10.33
C LYS A 169 -0.68 -2.54 10.90
N THR A 170 -1.13 -2.33 12.14
CA THR A 170 -2.25 -3.11 12.69
C THR A 170 -3.58 -2.71 12.04
N LYS A 171 -3.68 -1.50 11.49
CA LYS A 171 -4.83 -1.04 10.73
C LYS A 171 -4.81 -1.65 9.32
N ARG A 172 -5.58 -2.72 9.15
CA ARG A 172 -5.76 -3.41 7.86
C ARG A 172 -6.98 -2.83 7.14
N PHE A 173 -6.80 -2.38 5.91
CA PHE A 173 -7.87 -1.75 5.13
C PHE A 173 -8.74 -2.80 4.43
N LYS A 174 -8.10 -3.84 3.88
CA LYS A 174 -8.73 -5.00 3.23
C LYS A 174 -7.87 -6.24 3.48
N TYR A 175 -8.48 -7.42 3.54
CA TYR A 175 -7.73 -8.66 3.68
C TYR A 175 -8.45 -9.84 3.04
N VAL A 176 -7.67 -10.84 2.65
CA VAL A 176 -8.15 -12.12 2.13
C VAL A 176 -7.40 -13.26 2.79
N VAL A 177 -8.08 -14.38 2.98
CA VAL A 177 -7.54 -15.57 3.64
C VAL A 177 -7.95 -16.80 2.84
N SER A 178 -7.07 -17.79 2.81
CA SER A 178 -7.33 -19.11 2.24
C SER A 178 -6.76 -20.19 3.14
N ASP A 179 -7.48 -21.30 3.29
CA ASP A 179 -7.04 -22.50 4.04
C ASP A 179 -6.15 -23.43 3.19
N THR A 180 -5.50 -22.86 2.17
CA THR A 180 -4.53 -23.55 1.31
C THR A 180 -3.23 -22.75 1.26
N ASN A 181 -2.23 -23.27 0.56
CA ASN A 181 -0.97 -22.57 0.30
C ASN A 181 -1.09 -21.45 -0.75
N LYS A 182 -2.29 -21.16 -1.26
CA LYS A 182 -2.52 -20.10 -2.25
C LYS A 182 -3.65 -19.18 -1.82
N VAL A 183 -3.44 -17.88 -1.96
CA VAL A 183 -4.47 -16.85 -1.78
C VAL A 183 -4.33 -15.80 -2.89
N VAL A 184 -5.45 -15.20 -3.28
CA VAL A 184 -5.49 -14.14 -4.30
C VAL A 184 -6.27 -12.95 -3.74
N PHE A 185 -5.66 -11.78 -3.78
CA PHE A 185 -6.27 -10.49 -3.47
C PHE A 185 -6.61 -9.78 -4.78
N VAL A 186 -7.88 -9.39 -4.94
CA VAL A 186 -8.36 -8.56 -6.05
C VAL A 186 -9.07 -7.35 -5.43
N PRO A 187 -8.65 -6.11 -5.70
CA PRO A 187 -9.18 -4.93 -5.01
C PRO A 187 -10.70 -4.77 -5.06
N SER A 188 -11.32 -5.13 -6.20
CA SER A 188 -12.75 -4.98 -6.45
C SER A 188 -13.64 -6.03 -5.77
N SER A 189 -13.08 -7.19 -5.39
CA SER A 189 -13.87 -8.31 -4.82
C SER A 189 -13.88 -8.34 -3.29
N VAL A 190 -13.01 -7.57 -2.64
CA VAL A 190 -12.86 -7.58 -1.18
C VAL A 190 -13.72 -6.48 -0.54
N ALA A 191 -14.72 -6.88 0.23
CA ALA A 191 -15.57 -5.97 0.99
C ALA A 191 -14.74 -5.11 1.95
N LYS A 192 -15.01 -3.80 2.00
CA LYS A 192 -14.37 -2.86 2.95
C LYS A 192 -14.73 -3.27 4.38
N MET A 193 -13.76 -3.31 5.30
CA MET A 193 -14.08 -3.32 6.73
C MET A 193 -14.76 -2.00 7.07
N LYS A 194 -15.92 -2.05 7.74
CA LYS A 194 -16.46 -0.87 8.42
C LYS A 194 -15.58 -0.64 9.65
N ASP A 195 -14.86 0.49 9.68
CA ASP A 195 -14.31 1.03 10.93
C ASP A 195 -15.52 1.35 11.82
N GLU A 196 -15.82 0.51 12.81
CA GLU A 196 -16.77 0.86 13.87
C GLU A 196 -16.06 1.76 14.88
N LEU A 197 -16.64 2.96 15.04
CA LEU A 197 -16.28 4.04 15.95
C LEU A 197 -16.39 3.64 17.44
#